data_AF-A0A259KUI8-F1
#
_entry.id   AF-A0A259KUI8-F1
#
_cell.length_a   1.000
_cell.length_b   1.000
_cell.length_c   1.000
_cell.angle_alpha   90.00
_cell.angle_beta   90.00
_cell.angle_gamma   90.00
#
_symmetry.space_group_name_H-M   'P 1'
#
loop_
_entity.id
_entity.type
_entity.pdbx_description
1 polymer ?
#
loop_
_entity_poly.entity_id
_entity_poly.type
_entity_poly.pdbx_seq_one_letter_code
_entity_poly.pdbx_strand_id
1 'polypeptide(L)'
;MAAWGYRANHFTVSLNHLQGLDSVAAMNALLKAEGFRINTSGGEVKGSPAELLEQSSTLADQVALAFDDQTATVPSCFYEFALRYPQADGRLYPGFVAASADKIFESTHHHTPALPDVTNS
;
A
#
# COMPACT_ATOMS: atom_id res chain seq x y z
N MET A 1 7.76 -19.58 0.77
CA MET A 1 7.09 -19.38 2.08
C MET A 1 8.04 -19.83 3.19
N ALA A 2 9.02 -19.02 3.61
CA ALA A 2 9.96 -19.42 4.67
C ALA A 2 10.80 -18.27 5.26
N ALA A 3 10.25 -17.06 5.46
CA ALA A 3 11.06 -15.96 6.03
C ALA A 3 10.38 -15.08 7.10
N TRP A 4 9.04 -15.12 7.29
CA TRP A 4 8.37 -14.08 8.11
C TRP A 4 7.26 -14.53 9.08
N GLY A 5 6.98 -15.82 9.26
CA GLY A 5 5.90 -16.29 10.16
C GLY A 5 4.51 -15.71 9.84
N TYR A 6 3.56 -15.75 10.79
CA TYR A 6 2.28 -15.03 10.71
C TYR A 6 2.47 -13.58 11.18
N ARG A 7 2.65 -12.65 10.24
CA ARG A 7 2.58 -11.21 10.52
C ARG A 7 1.53 -10.57 9.62
N ALA A 8 0.87 -9.53 10.11
CA ALA A 8 -0.01 -8.72 9.29
C ALA A 8 0.80 -8.16 8.11
N ASN A 9 0.36 -8.46 6.90
CA ASN A 9 1.02 -8.00 5.67
C ASN A 9 0.90 -6.46 5.55
N HIS A 10 -0.26 -5.93 5.91
CA HIS A 10 -0.54 -4.51 6.05
C HIS A 10 -1.69 -4.31 7.04
N PHE A 11 -1.86 -3.07 7.50
CA PHE A 11 -3.06 -2.60 8.15
C PHE A 11 -3.72 -1.52 7.29
N THR A 12 -5.05 -1.50 7.30
CA THR A 12 -5.84 -0.49 6.59
C THR A 12 -6.44 0.50 7.58
N VAL A 13 -6.03 1.75 7.48
CA VAL A 13 -6.58 2.88 8.24
C VAL A 13 -7.87 3.35 7.56
N SER A 14 -8.96 3.40 8.31
CA SER A 14 -10.24 3.94 7.81
C SER A 14 -10.26 5.46 7.94
N LEU A 15 -10.27 6.16 6.80
CA LEU A 15 -10.35 7.62 6.76
C LEU A 15 -11.70 8.14 7.23
N ASN A 16 -12.76 7.32 7.12
CA ASN A 16 -14.11 7.64 7.62
C ASN A 16 -14.15 8.06 9.09
N HIS A 17 -13.15 7.68 9.89
CA HIS A 17 -13.09 7.93 11.33
C HIS A 17 -12.04 8.98 11.71
N LEU A 18 -11.30 9.54 10.75
CA LEU A 18 -10.32 10.60 11.01
C LEU A 18 -10.99 11.98 10.92
N GLN A 19 -10.61 12.88 11.81
CA GLN A 19 -11.07 14.27 11.78
C GLN A 19 -10.12 15.11 10.93
N GLY A 20 -10.64 15.93 10.02
CA GLY A 20 -9.86 16.88 9.22
C GLY A 20 -9.20 16.29 7.96
N LEU A 21 -9.53 15.05 7.59
CA LEU A 21 -9.06 14.41 6.36
C LEU A 21 -10.27 13.84 5.59
N ASP A 22 -10.74 14.61 4.62
CA ASP A 22 -12.00 14.32 3.93
C ASP A 22 -11.83 13.51 2.64
N SER A 23 -10.60 13.18 2.25
CA SER A 23 -10.31 12.40 1.04
C SER A 23 -9.01 11.60 1.14
N VAL A 24 -8.93 10.53 0.34
CA VAL A 24 -7.69 9.76 0.16
C VAL A 24 -6.57 10.64 -0.42
N ALA A 25 -6.89 11.57 -1.31
CA ALA A 25 -5.92 12.51 -1.85
C ALA A 25 -5.31 13.44 -0.79
N ALA A 26 -6.12 13.93 0.15
CA ALA A 26 -5.64 14.74 1.28
C ALA A 26 -4.71 13.93 2.20
N MET A 27 -5.04 12.67 2.47
CA MET A 27 -4.15 11.76 3.20
C MET A 27 -2.82 11.55 2.46
N ASN A 28 -2.86 11.33 1.14
CA ASN A 28 -1.65 11.17 0.33
C ASN A 28 -0.76 12.42 0.38
N ALA A 29 -1.36 13.62 0.35
CA ALA A 29 -0.62 14.87 0.44
C ALA A 29 0.07 15.02 1.81
N LEU A 30 -0.61 14.69 2.90
CA LEU A 30 -0.04 14.68 4.24
C LEU A 30 1.13 13.70 4.35
N LEU A 31 0.95 12.45 3.89
CA LEU A 31 1.98 11.43 3.91
C LEU A 31 3.23 11.86 3.13
N LYS A 32 3.05 12.47 1.95
CA LYS A 32 4.16 13.00 1.15
C LYS A 32 4.89 14.15 1.85
N ALA A 33 4.16 15.03 2.54
CA ALA A 33 4.76 16.11 3.32
C ALA A 33 5.63 15.58 4.46
N GLU A 34 5.24 14.46 5.07
CA GLU A 34 6.00 13.74 6.10
C GLU A 34 7.11 12.82 5.53
N GLY A 35 7.33 12.84 4.22
CA GLY A 35 8.42 12.10 3.56
C GLY A 35 8.09 10.66 3.15
N PHE A 36 6.85 10.20 3.32
CA PHE A 36 6.44 8.87 2.85
C PHE A 36 6.22 8.85 1.34
N ARG A 37 6.59 7.73 0.72
CA ARG A 37 6.33 7.48 -0.71
C ARG A 37 5.01 6.72 -0.87
N ILE A 38 4.19 7.13 -1.84
CA ILE A 38 2.89 6.52 -2.14
C ILE A 38 3.03 5.55 -3.31
N ASN A 39 2.33 4.41 -3.23
CA ASN A 39 2.22 3.48 -4.34
C ASN A 39 1.42 4.11 -5.49
N THR A 40 2.05 4.25 -6.66
CA THR A 40 1.47 4.87 -7.86
C THR A 40 0.94 3.84 -8.88
N SER A 41 1.13 2.54 -8.66
CA SER A 41 0.63 1.52 -9.59
C SER A 41 -0.90 1.56 -9.65
N GLY A 42 -1.47 1.75 -10.84
CA GLY A 42 -2.91 1.96 -11.01
C GLY A 42 -3.42 3.35 -10.57
N GLY A 43 -2.52 4.33 -10.38
CA GLY A 43 -2.83 5.65 -9.82
C GLY A 43 -2.58 5.69 -8.31
N GLU A 44 -2.43 6.88 -7.72
CA GLU A 44 -2.22 7.01 -6.26
C GLU A 44 -3.47 6.71 -5.43
N VAL A 45 -4.64 6.98 -6.01
CA VAL A 45 -5.95 6.62 -5.48
C VAL A 45 -6.53 5.55 -6.38
N LYS A 46 -6.91 4.41 -5.79
CA LYS A 46 -7.55 3.28 -6.47
C LYS A 46 -9.02 3.22 -6.08
N GLY A 47 -9.86 2.83 -7.03
CA GLY A 47 -11.31 2.87 -6.86
C GLY A 47 -11.88 4.27 -7.05
N SER A 48 -13.13 4.45 -6.65
CA SER A 48 -13.87 5.69 -6.86
C SER A 48 -15.09 5.75 -5.94
N PRO A 49 -15.71 6.92 -5.78
CA PRO A 49 -17.00 7.03 -5.07
C PRO A 49 -18.10 6.17 -5.69
N ALA A 50 -18.08 5.97 -7.02
CA ALA A 50 -19.04 5.10 -7.71
C ALA A 50 -18.86 3.62 -7.37
N GLU A 51 -17.63 3.21 -7.08
CA GLU A 51 -17.28 1.87 -6.58
C GLU A 51 -17.44 1.76 -5.06
N LEU A 52 -17.89 2.84 -4.41
CA LEU A 52 -18.11 2.99 -2.97
C LEU A 52 -16.86 2.81 -2.10
N LEU A 53 -15.68 2.84 -2.72
CA LEU A 53 -14.40 2.61 -2.05
C LEU A 53 -13.29 3.33 -2.79
N GLU A 54 -12.53 4.14 -2.07
CA GLU A 54 -11.25 4.70 -2.52
C GLU A 54 -10.14 4.23 -1.58
N GLN A 55 -8.98 3.88 -2.15
CA GLN A 55 -7.86 3.32 -1.42
C GLN A 55 -6.53 3.93 -1.87
N SER A 56 -5.57 4.05 -0.96
CA SER A 56 -4.17 4.31 -1.26
C SER A 56 -3.27 3.52 -0.33
N SER A 57 -1.99 3.42 -0.66
CA SER A 57 -1.00 2.80 0.23
C SER A 57 0.35 3.48 0.12
N THR A 58 1.13 3.43 1.21
CA THR A 58 2.56 3.73 1.13
C THR A 58 3.27 2.66 0.32
N LEU A 59 4.43 2.98 -0.24
CA LEU A 59 5.38 1.94 -0.64
C LEU A 59 5.91 1.24 0.63
N ALA A 60 6.19 -0.06 0.54
CA ALA A 60 6.83 -0.76 1.63
C ALA A 60 8.22 -0.16 1.88
N ASP A 61 8.47 0.31 3.10
CA ASP A 61 9.82 0.71 3.49
C ASP A 61 10.72 -0.52 3.57
N GLN A 62 12.01 -0.28 3.42
CA GLN A 62 13.03 -1.31 3.59
C GLN A 62 13.70 -1.08 4.94
N VAL A 63 13.52 -2.00 5.89
CA VAL A 63 14.19 -1.90 7.20
C VAL A 63 15.47 -2.70 7.15
N ALA A 64 16.58 -2.07 7.54
CA ALA A 64 17.83 -2.78 7.79
C ALA A 64 17.70 -3.57 9.10
N LEU A 65 17.70 -4.90 9.02
CA LEU A 65 17.72 -5.78 10.18
C LEU A 65 19.13 -6.34 10.34
N ALA A 66 19.69 -6.18 11.55
CA ALA A 66 20.92 -6.84 11.93
C ALA A 66 20.62 -8.29 12.33
N PHE A 67 21.15 -9.23 11.55
CA PHE A 67 21.27 -10.64 11.88
C PHE A 67 22.64 -10.89 12.52
N ASP A 68 22.82 -12.06 13.14
CA ASP A 68 24.05 -12.40 13.86
C ASP A 68 25.31 -12.41 12.97
N ASP A 69 25.15 -12.60 11.66
CA ASP A 69 26.22 -12.70 10.66
C ASP A 69 26.23 -11.57 9.61
N GLN A 70 25.13 -10.84 9.45
CA GLN A 70 25.01 -9.78 8.45
C GLN A 70 23.91 -8.76 8.77
N THR A 71 24.00 -7.57 8.20
CA THR A 71 22.84 -6.67 8.11
C THR A 71 22.15 -6.93 6.77
N ALA A 72 20.88 -7.32 6.79
CA ALA A 72 20.10 -7.50 5.57
C ALA A 72 18.93 -6.53 5.54
N THR A 73 18.70 -5.95 4.36
CA THR A 73 17.57 -5.08 4.10
C THR A 73 16.36 -5.93 3.78
N VAL A 74 15.30 -5.83 4.58
CA VAL A 74 14.12 -6.66 4.43
C VAL A 74 12.89 -5.78 4.16
N PRO A 75 12.04 -6.10 3.17
CA PRO A 75 10.82 -5.34 2.91
C PRO A 75 9.91 -5.34 4.15
N SER A 76 9.53 -4.14 4.60
CA SER A 76 8.60 -3.93 5.71
C SER A 76 7.13 -4.08 5.29
N CYS A 77 6.23 -3.90 6.25
CA CYS A 77 4.79 -3.77 6.00
C CYS A 77 4.49 -2.39 5.41
N PHE A 78 3.58 -2.31 4.45
CA PHE A 78 3.02 -1.03 4.00
C PHE A 78 1.77 -0.68 4.81
N TYR A 79 1.42 0.60 4.84
CA TYR A 79 0.15 1.07 5.39
C TYR A 79 -0.80 1.37 4.25
N GLU A 80 -2.04 0.91 4.40
CA GLU A 80 -3.12 1.21 3.49
C GLU A 80 -4.09 2.21 4.14
N PHE A 81 -4.72 3.06 3.32
CA PHE A 81 -5.72 4.03 3.72
C PHE A 81 -6.96 3.82 2.86
N ALA A 82 -8.13 3.75 3.48
CA ALA A 82 -9.38 3.50 2.78
C ALA A 82 -10.48 4.49 3.20
N LEU A 83 -11.18 5.03 2.21
CA LEU A 83 -12.41 5.81 2.38
C LEU A 83 -13.57 5.02 1.79
N ARG A 84 -14.54 4.66 2.63
CA ARG A 84 -15.75 3.93 2.24
C ARG A 84 -16.93 4.88 2.09
N TYR A 85 -17.74 4.67 1.08
CA TYR A 85 -18.95 5.46 0.86
C TYR A 85 -20.19 4.69 1.31
N PRO A 86 -21.26 5.39 1.72
CA PRO A 86 -22.51 4.74 2.12
C PRO A 86 -23.19 4.08 0.91
N GLN A 87 -23.71 2.89 1.14
CA GLN A 87 -24.62 2.18 0.23
C GLN A 87 -26.02 2.83 0.27
N ALA A 88 -26.93 2.33 -0.56
CA ALA A 88 -28.31 2.82 -0.60
C ALA A 88 -29.06 2.69 0.75
N ASP A 89 -28.65 1.76 1.61
CA ASP A 89 -29.21 1.58 2.96
C ASP A 89 -28.53 2.49 4.02
N GLY A 90 -27.62 3.37 3.60
CA GLY A 90 -26.87 4.28 4.46
C GLY A 90 -25.68 3.65 5.19
N ARG A 91 -25.47 2.34 5.09
CA ARG A 91 -24.31 1.67 5.70
C ARG A 91 -23.07 1.81 4.83
N LEU A 92 -21.90 1.89 5.44
CA LEU A 92 -20.64 1.92 4.68
C LEU A 92 -20.43 0.59 3.95
N TYR A 93 -20.01 0.68 2.68
CA TYR A 93 -19.67 -0.49 1.87
C TYR A 93 -18.61 -1.36 2.58
N PRO A 94 -18.90 -2.65 2.89
CA PRO A 94 -17.99 -3.49 3.68
C PRO A 94 -16.98 -4.28 2.81
N GLY A 95 -17.17 -4.29 1.50
CA GLY A 95 -16.42 -5.16 0.58
C GLY A 95 -15.02 -4.66 0.24
N PHE A 96 -14.37 -5.41 -0.66
CA PHE A 96 -13.10 -5.06 -1.28
C PHE A 96 -13.29 -5.10 -2.79
N VAL A 97 -12.66 -4.16 -3.50
CA VAL A 97 -12.64 -4.15 -4.97
C VAL A 97 -11.39 -4.90 -5.43
N ALA A 98 -11.58 -6.03 -6.12
CA ALA A 98 -10.48 -6.92 -6.52
C ALA A 98 -9.41 -6.20 -7.36
N ALA A 99 -9.82 -5.31 -8.27
CA ALA A 99 -8.90 -4.51 -9.08
C ALA A 99 -8.00 -3.58 -8.24
N SER A 100 -8.51 -3.04 -7.13
CA SER A 100 -7.73 -2.24 -6.19
C SER A 100 -6.80 -3.12 -5.35
N ALA A 101 -7.26 -4.32 -4.95
CA ALA A 101 -6.48 -5.25 -4.15
C ALA A 101 -5.21 -5.72 -4.87
N ASP A 102 -5.32 -6.11 -6.14
CA ASP A 102 -4.17 -6.56 -6.96
C ASP A 102 -3.06 -5.50 -7.02
N LYS A 103 -3.44 -4.22 -7.16
CA LYS A 103 -2.50 -3.09 -7.23
C LYS A 103 -1.90 -2.70 -5.90
N ILE A 104 -2.56 -3.04 -4.80
CA ILE A 104 -2.02 -2.83 -3.45
C ILE A 104 -0.92 -3.85 -3.15
N PHE A 105 -1.01 -5.09 -3.63
CA PHE A 105 0.06 -6.09 -3.45
C PHE A 105 1.37 -5.72 -4.16
N GLU A 106 1.30 -4.90 -5.22
CA GLU A 106 2.49 -4.38 -5.91
C GLU A 106 3.34 -3.42 -5.04
N SER A 107 2.84 -2.99 -3.88
CA SER A 107 3.59 -2.16 -2.90
C SER A 107 4.83 -2.85 -2.30
N THR A 108 4.89 -4.18 -2.39
CA THR A 108 6.03 -5.02 -1.97
C THR A 108 6.85 -5.55 -3.14
N HIS A 109 6.49 -5.21 -4.38
CA HIS A 109 7.15 -5.78 -5.56
C HIS A 109 8.49 -5.09 -5.79
N HIS A 110 9.58 -5.83 -5.61
CA HIS A 110 10.90 -5.40 -6.00
C HIS A 110 11.01 -5.46 -7.54
N HIS A 111 11.19 -4.31 -8.20
CA HIS A 111 11.76 -4.31 -9.53
C HIS A 111 13.24 -4.69 -9.40
N THR A 112 13.57 -5.95 -9.61
CA THR A 112 14.95 -6.38 -9.84
C THR A 112 15.38 -5.79 -11.18
N PRO A 113 16.44 -4.95 -11.25
CA PRO A 113 17.01 -4.57 -12.54
C PRO A 113 17.41 -5.84 -13.27
N ALA A 114 17.01 -5.98 -14.54
CA ALA A 114 17.49 -7.07 -15.38
C ALA A 114 19.02 -7.05 -15.35
N LEU A 115 19.63 -8.20 -14.99
CA LEU A 115 21.06 -8.39 -15.14
C LEU A 115 21.43 -8.07 -16.59
N PRO A 116 22.51 -7.32 -16.85
CA PRO A 116 22.97 -7.11 -18.21
C PRO A 116 23.24 -8.48 -18.84
N ASP A 117 22.70 -8.67 -20.04
CA ASP A 117 22.84 -9.89 -20.82
C ASP A 117 24.31 -10.12 -21.12
N VAL A 118 24.93 -11.06 -20.41
CA VAL A 118 26.30 -11.51 -20.70
C VAL A 118 26.20 -12.62 -21.74
N THR A 119 25.78 -12.27 -22.96
CA THR A 119 26.06 -13.11 -24.12
C THR A 119 27.51 -12.93 -24.54
N ASN A 120 28.32 -13.81 -23.97
CA ASN A 120 29.52 -14.46 -24.49
C ASN A 120 29.97 -14.13 -25.93
N SER A 121 31.30 -13.91 -26.07
CA SER A 121 32.20 -13.96 -27.25
C SER A 121 32.53 -12.65 -27.96
#